data_AF-A0A3D4ACI1-F1
#
_entry.id   AF-A0A3D4ACI1-F1
#
_cell.length_a   1.000
_cell.length_b   1.000
_cell.length_c   1.000
_cell.angle_alpha   90.00
_cell.angle_beta   90.00
_cell.angle_gamma   90.00
#
_symmetry.space_group_name_H-M   'P 1'
#
loop_
_entity.id
_entity.type
_entity.pdbx_description
1 polymer ?
#
loop_
_entity_poly.entity_id
_entity_poly.type
_entity_poly.pdbx_seq_one_letter_code
_entity_poly.pdbx_strand_id
1 'polypeptide(L)'
;DVDLEPHRGQVAIVPKIDISCAIVCDDGPLMYAIPRSNDCVFGGTNEVSSNCDVDPTSTSRIVAECSRVLNLDKPRVLAERVGLRPFRRSGVCVEGDRLRDGRTVIHNYGHGGSGFTLSWGCAREVFKLARGCHPDRREGSHARTLG
;
A
#
# COMPACT_ATOMS: atom_id res chain seq x y z
N ASP A 1 -10.85 -0.97 13.74
CA ASP A 1 -10.22 0.35 13.67
C ASP A 1 -11.05 1.23 12.76
N VAL A 2 -11.49 2.41 13.23
CA VAL A 2 -12.34 3.35 12.48
C VAL A 2 -11.55 4.20 11.47
N ASP A 3 -10.22 4.16 11.55
CA ASP A 3 -9.32 4.84 10.63
C ASP A 3 -8.97 4.01 9.40
N LEU A 4 -9.40 2.74 9.35
CA LEU A 4 -9.18 1.86 8.20
C LEU A 4 -10.20 2.13 7.08
N GLU A 5 -9.67 2.38 5.88
CA GLU A 5 -10.44 2.61 4.67
C GLU A 5 -9.92 1.73 3.52
N PRO A 6 -10.82 1.13 2.71
CA PRO A 6 -10.41 0.41 1.53
C PRO A 6 -10.13 1.40 0.39
N HIS A 7 -8.87 1.50 -0.01
CA HIS A 7 -8.47 2.25 -1.18
C HIS A 7 -8.38 1.32 -2.39
N ARG A 8 -9.47 1.26 -3.14
CA ARG A 8 -9.62 0.49 -4.38
C ARG A 8 -8.56 0.92 -5.40
N GLY A 9 -7.88 -0.06 -5.97
CA GLY A 9 -6.95 0.11 -7.07
C GLY A 9 -7.16 -0.92 -8.15
N GLN A 10 -7.57 -0.46 -9.32
CA GLN A 10 -7.61 -1.27 -10.53
C GLN A 10 -6.31 -1.14 -11.32
N VAL A 11 -5.85 -2.25 -11.88
CA VAL A 11 -4.67 -2.34 -12.75
C VAL A 11 -4.95 -3.22 -13.98
N ALA A 12 -4.23 -2.96 -15.05
CA ALA A 12 -4.16 -3.79 -16.24
C ALA A 12 -2.81 -4.50 -16.31
N ILE A 13 -2.84 -5.81 -16.54
CA ILE A 13 -1.65 -6.62 -16.81
C ILE A 13 -1.48 -6.70 -18.32
N VAL A 14 -0.33 -6.28 -18.81
CA VAL A 14 0.00 -6.23 -20.24
C VAL A 14 1.24 -7.10 -20.51
N PRO A 15 1.52 -7.51 -21.77
CA PRO A 15 2.78 -8.17 -22.10
C PRO A 15 3.98 -7.38 -21.60
N LYS A 16 5.11 -8.07 -21.44
CA LYS A 16 6.35 -7.46 -20.98
C LYS A 16 6.70 -6.24 -21.84
N ILE A 17 6.91 -5.11 -21.18
CA ILE A 17 7.41 -3.87 -21.78
C ILE A 17 8.86 -3.70 -21.33
N ASP A 18 9.73 -3.33 -22.26
CA ASP A 18 11.17 -3.20 -22.00
C ASP A 18 11.49 -1.85 -21.37
N ILE A 19 11.22 -1.72 -20.06
CA ILE A 19 11.59 -0.59 -19.22
C ILE A 19 12.47 -1.07 -18.06
N SER A 20 13.54 -0.35 -17.77
CA SER A 20 14.56 -0.75 -16.79
C SER A 20 14.17 -0.50 -15.33
N CYS A 21 13.14 0.30 -15.09
CA CYS A 21 12.68 0.67 -13.76
C CYS A 21 11.16 0.86 -13.73
N ALA A 22 10.59 0.86 -12.52
CA ALA A 22 9.21 1.27 -12.32
C ALA A 22 9.09 2.78 -12.61
N ILE A 23 8.07 3.15 -13.39
CA ILE A 23 7.72 4.53 -13.66
C ILE A 23 6.46 4.83 -12.87
N VAL A 24 6.49 5.89 -12.07
CA VAL A 24 5.38 6.31 -11.22
C VAL A 24 5.19 7.80 -11.43
N CYS A 25 3.98 8.20 -11.80
CA CYS A 25 3.57 9.61 -11.87
C CYS A 25 2.44 9.83 -10.89
N ASP A 26 2.75 10.59 -9.85
CA ASP A 26 1.78 10.97 -8.81
C ASP A 26 0.98 12.22 -9.20
N ASP A 27 1.38 12.93 -10.27
CA ASP A 27 0.59 13.99 -10.87
C ASP A 27 -0.64 13.44 -11.58
N GLY A 28 -1.76 14.17 -11.50
CA GLY A 28 -2.99 13.78 -12.15
C GLY A 28 -2.86 13.82 -13.69
N PRO A 29 -3.24 12.74 -14.40
CA PRO A 29 -3.83 11.50 -13.90
C PRO A 29 -2.82 10.50 -13.33
N LEU A 30 -3.14 9.90 -12.17
CA LEU A 30 -2.32 8.88 -11.52
C LEU A 30 -1.99 7.74 -12.49
N MET A 31 -0.70 7.47 -12.69
CA MET A 31 -0.26 6.31 -13.43
C MET A 31 1.01 5.69 -12.85
N TYR A 32 1.16 4.38 -13.01
CA TYR A 32 2.42 3.69 -12.81
C TYR A 32 2.57 2.52 -13.79
N ALA A 33 3.79 2.28 -14.25
CA ALA A 33 4.17 1.11 -15.02
C ALA A 33 5.26 0.35 -14.26
N ILE A 34 4.94 -0.86 -13.82
CA ILE A 34 5.86 -1.69 -13.02
C ILE A 34 6.25 -2.92 -13.84
N PRO A 35 7.48 -2.98 -14.38
CA PRO A 35 7.95 -4.16 -15.08
C PRO A 35 8.12 -5.32 -14.11
N ARG A 36 7.59 -6.49 -14.46
CA ARG A 36 7.84 -7.76 -13.77
C ARG A 36 8.61 -8.69 -14.71
N SER A 37 9.03 -9.86 -14.21
CA SER A 37 9.85 -10.79 -14.99
C SER A 37 9.21 -11.19 -16.33
N ASN A 38 7.88 -11.36 -16.35
CA ASN A 38 7.14 -11.95 -17.47
C ASN A 38 6.11 -10.99 -18.12
N ASP A 39 5.74 -9.90 -17.46
CA ASP A 39 4.69 -8.99 -17.88
C ASP A 39 4.93 -7.59 -17.29
N CYS A 40 4.05 -6.64 -17.58
CA CYS A 40 4.09 -5.32 -16.97
C CYS A 40 2.74 -4.99 -16.35
N VAL A 41 2.76 -4.35 -15.18
CA VAL A 41 1.55 -3.84 -14.53
C VAL A 41 1.40 -2.38 -14.89
N PHE A 42 0.35 -2.06 -15.63
CA PHE A 42 -0.11 -0.69 -15.80
C PHE A 42 -1.16 -0.40 -14.74
N GLY A 43 -0.93 0.65 -13.96
CA GLY A 43 -1.91 1.18 -13.03
C GLY A 43 -1.97 2.69 -13.12
N GLY A 44 -2.84 3.33 -12.36
CA GLY A 44 -3.89 2.65 -11.62
C GLY A 44 -4.93 3.62 -11.11
N THR A 45 -5.88 3.07 -10.37
CA THR A 45 -6.85 3.88 -9.65
C THR A 45 -6.55 3.95 -8.15
N ASN A 46 -7.17 4.92 -7.48
CA ASN A 46 -7.11 5.09 -6.04
C ASN A 46 -8.43 5.72 -5.55
N GLU A 47 -9.47 4.89 -5.40
CA GLU A 47 -10.78 5.33 -4.92
C GLU A 47 -11.07 4.79 -3.52
N VAL A 48 -11.70 5.58 -2.65
CA VAL A 48 -12.24 5.05 -1.38
C VAL A 48 -13.51 4.25 -1.71
N SER A 49 -13.37 2.93 -1.78
CA SER A 49 -14.45 2.01 -2.17
C SER A 49 -14.08 0.58 -1.81
N SER A 50 -15.08 -0.22 -1.43
CA SER A 50 -14.93 -1.67 -1.24
C SER A 50 -15.29 -2.48 -2.49
N ASN A 51 -15.71 -1.82 -3.58
CA ASN A 51 -16.10 -2.52 -4.80
C ASN A 51 -14.89 -3.19 -5.48
N CYS A 52 -14.97 -4.50 -5.68
CA CYS A 52 -13.93 -5.29 -6.33
C CYS A 52 -14.22 -5.59 -7.82
N ASP A 53 -15.32 -5.08 -8.37
CA ASP A 53 -15.66 -5.24 -9.77
C ASP A 53 -14.72 -4.42 -10.66
N VAL A 54 -14.38 -4.98 -11.81
CA VAL A 54 -13.61 -4.30 -12.85
C VAL A 54 -14.49 -3.23 -13.53
N ASP A 55 -13.94 -2.03 -13.73
CA ASP A 55 -14.53 -0.97 -14.56
C ASP A 55 -13.76 -0.89 -15.90
N PRO A 56 -14.36 -1.27 -17.04
CA PRO A 56 -13.72 -1.21 -18.36
C PRO A 56 -13.25 0.20 -18.75
N THR A 57 -13.93 1.24 -18.23
CA THR A 57 -13.56 2.64 -18.49
C THR A 57 -12.23 2.97 -17.83
N SER A 58 -12.03 2.49 -16.60
CA SER A 58 -10.77 2.63 -15.87
C SER A 58 -9.63 1.86 -16.55
N THR A 59 -9.87 0.64 -17.04
CA THR A 59 -8.86 -0.10 -17.83
C THR A 59 -8.45 0.67 -19.08
N SER A 60 -9.42 1.20 -19.83
CA SER A 60 -9.16 1.97 -21.04
C SER A 60 -8.33 3.22 -20.78
N ARG A 61 -8.63 3.94 -19.68
CA ARG A 61 -7.86 5.11 -19.22
C ARG A 61 -6.43 4.74 -18.81
N ILE A 62 -6.25 3.70 -17.99
CA ILE A 62 -4.94 3.22 -17.53
C ILE A 62 -4.04 2.87 -18.73
N VAL A 63 -4.55 2.08 -19.67
CA VAL A 63 -3.78 1.66 -20.85
C VAL A 63 -3.44 2.86 -21.73
N ALA A 64 -4.39 3.75 -21.98
CA ALA A 64 -4.15 4.94 -22.80
C ALA A 64 -3.07 5.84 -22.17
N GLU A 65 -3.13 6.07 -20.87
CA GLU A 65 -2.22 6.98 -20.18
C GLU A 65 -0.80 6.40 -20.07
N CYS A 66 -0.66 5.14 -19.67
CA CYS A 66 0.64 4.48 -19.64
C CYS A 66 1.27 4.42 -21.04
N SER A 67 0.46 4.12 -22.07
CA SER A 67 0.96 4.08 -23.46
C SER A 67 1.45 5.45 -23.94
N ARG A 68 0.72 6.51 -23.57
CA ARG A 68 1.10 7.90 -23.87
C ARG A 68 2.41 8.29 -23.19
N VAL A 69 2.55 8.03 -21.89
CA VAL A 69 3.74 8.41 -21.11
C VAL A 69 4.97 7.62 -21.55
N LEU A 70 4.79 6.33 -21.88
CA LEU A 70 5.88 5.46 -22.32
C LEU A 70 6.16 5.56 -23.83
N ASN A 71 5.39 6.37 -24.57
CA ASN A 71 5.49 6.53 -26.03
C ASN A 71 5.45 5.19 -26.79
N LEU A 72 4.42 4.38 -26.53
CA LEU A 72 4.23 3.05 -27.12
C LEU A 72 2.80 2.87 -27.66
N ASP A 73 2.65 1.91 -28.59
CA ASP A 73 1.33 1.47 -29.04
C ASP A 73 0.59 0.76 -27.91
N LYS A 74 -0.73 0.96 -27.83
CA LYS A 74 -1.57 0.38 -26.77
C LYS A 74 -1.44 -1.16 -26.79
N PRO A 75 -0.85 -1.78 -25.76
CA PRO A 75 -0.70 -3.22 -25.72
C PRO A 75 -2.05 -3.89 -25.47
N ARG A 76 -2.17 -5.16 -25.88
CA ARG A 76 -3.31 -5.99 -25.47
C ARG A 76 -3.32 -6.16 -23.95
N VAL A 77 -4.51 -6.12 -23.35
CA VAL A 77 -4.68 -6.44 -21.93
C VAL A 77 -4.72 -7.97 -21.78
N LEU A 78 -3.84 -8.52 -20.95
CA LEU A 78 -3.81 -9.95 -20.60
C LEU A 78 -4.78 -10.26 -19.46
N ALA A 79 -4.91 -9.34 -18.50
CA ALA A 79 -5.78 -9.48 -17.35
C ALA A 79 -6.06 -8.12 -16.70
N GLU A 80 -7.21 -8.02 -16.05
CA GLU A 80 -7.59 -6.89 -15.20
C GLU A 80 -7.65 -7.37 -13.74
N ARG A 81 -7.19 -6.54 -12.81
CA ARG A 81 -7.21 -6.86 -11.38
C ARG A 81 -7.66 -5.65 -10.58
N VAL A 82 -8.47 -5.89 -9.57
CA VAL A 82 -8.88 -4.89 -8.57
C VAL A 82 -8.43 -5.39 -7.21
N GLY A 83 -7.75 -4.52 -6.46
CA GLY A 83 -7.34 -4.78 -5.08
C GLY A 83 -7.77 -3.66 -4.16
N LEU A 84 -7.93 -3.97 -2.88
CA LEU A 84 -8.24 -3.00 -1.83
C LEU A 84 -7.00 -2.76 -0.97
N ARG A 85 -6.41 -1.58 -1.06
CA ARG A 85 -5.30 -1.16 -0.21
C ARG A 85 -5.84 -0.88 1.20
N PRO A 86 -5.31 -1.51 2.27
CA PRO A 86 -5.79 -1.29 3.64
C PRO A 86 -5.19 0.01 4.18
N PHE A 87 -5.68 1.15 3.73
CA PHE A 87 -5.20 2.46 4.14
C PHE A 87 -5.69 2.78 5.55
N ARG A 88 -4.83 3.37 6.37
CA ARG A 88 -5.17 3.82 7.72
C ARG A 88 -4.85 5.30 7.85
N ARG A 89 -5.85 6.14 8.11
CA ARG A 89 -5.68 7.61 8.18
C ARG A 89 -4.66 8.05 9.22
N SER A 90 -4.57 7.33 10.34
CA SER A 90 -3.61 7.55 11.42
C SER A 90 -2.23 6.92 11.18
N GLY A 91 -1.95 6.44 9.97
CA GLY A 91 -0.68 5.81 9.59
C GLY A 91 -0.62 4.32 9.92
N VAL A 92 0.48 3.68 9.53
CA VAL A 92 0.70 2.24 9.76
C VAL A 92 0.72 1.93 11.25
N CYS A 93 -0.03 0.92 11.68
CA CYS A 93 -0.05 0.45 13.06
C CYS A 93 0.93 -0.72 13.22
N VAL A 94 2.01 -0.50 13.96
CA VAL A 94 2.92 -1.57 14.44
C VAL A 94 3.11 -1.41 15.96
N GLU A 95 2.20 -2.01 16.72
CA GLU A 95 2.05 -1.76 18.16
C GLU A 95 1.79 -3.07 18.91
N GLY A 96 2.16 -3.13 20.19
CA GLY A 96 1.95 -4.30 21.05
C GLY A 96 0.95 -4.00 22.16
N ASP A 97 -0.06 -4.85 22.30
CA ASP A 97 -1.09 -4.80 23.33
C ASP A 97 -1.07 -6.06 24.20
N ARG A 98 -1.54 -5.91 25.45
CA ARG A 98 -1.78 -7.04 26.36
C ARG A 98 -3.28 -7.27 26.52
N LEU A 99 -3.73 -8.47 26.22
CA LEU A 99 -5.11 -8.89 26.47
C LEU A 99 -5.34 -9.15 27.96
N ARG A 100 -6.61 -9.14 28.37
CA ARG A 100 -7.03 -9.38 29.77
C ARG A 100 -6.58 -10.74 30.31
N ASP A 101 -6.39 -11.73 29.43
CA ASP A 101 -5.93 -13.08 29.77
C ASP A 101 -4.40 -13.22 29.75
N GLY A 102 -3.66 -12.12 29.62
CA GLY A 102 -2.20 -12.09 29.65
C GLY A 102 -1.51 -12.38 28.32
N ARG A 103 -2.24 -12.71 27.25
CA ARG A 103 -1.66 -12.86 25.91
C ARG A 103 -1.20 -11.52 25.34
N THR A 104 -0.13 -11.55 24.55
CA THR A 104 0.31 -10.39 23.75
C THR A 104 -0.32 -10.45 22.37
N VAL A 105 -0.85 -9.32 21.90
CA VAL A 105 -1.24 -9.11 20.50
C VAL A 105 -0.30 -8.08 19.92
N ILE A 106 0.29 -8.39 18.75
CA ILE A 106 1.09 -7.43 18.00
C ILE A 106 0.30 -7.07 16.75
N HIS A 107 -0.07 -5.81 16.66
CA HIS A 107 -0.72 -5.23 15.50
C HIS A 107 0.31 -4.94 14.42
N ASN A 108 -0.04 -5.23 13.17
CA ASN A 108 0.78 -4.91 12.00
C ASN A 108 -0.13 -4.73 10.79
N TYR A 109 -0.78 -3.56 10.68
CA TYR A 109 -1.79 -3.29 9.65
C TYR A 109 -1.82 -1.81 9.23
N GLY A 110 -2.67 -1.47 8.25
CA GLY A 110 -2.86 -0.07 7.83
C GLY A 110 -1.83 0.44 6.83
N HIS A 111 -1.23 -0.45 6.05
CA HIS A 111 -0.10 -0.13 5.17
C HIS A 111 -0.47 0.63 3.88
N GLY A 112 -1.77 0.76 3.58
CA GLY A 112 -2.23 1.36 2.33
C GLY A 112 -1.57 0.71 1.11
N GLY A 113 -1.11 1.55 0.16
CA GLY A 113 -0.37 1.10 -1.03
C GLY A 113 1.10 0.77 -0.79
N SER A 114 1.62 1.00 0.40
CA SER A 114 3.07 0.95 0.70
C SER A 114 3.50 -0.33 1.42
N GLY A 115 2.61 -1.34 1.51
CA GLY A 115 2.86 -2.57 2.26
C GLY A 115 4.13 -3.32 1.85
N PHE A 116 4.44 -3.37 0.54
CA PHE A 116 5.66 -4.01 0.07
C PHE A 116 6.91 -3.22 0.49
N THR A 117 6.92 -1.90 0.26
CA THR A 117 8.02 -0.99 0.63
C THR A 117 8.32 -1.01 2.13
N LEU A 118 7.29 -1.08 2.96
CA LEU A 118 7.42 -1.03 4.42
C LEU A 118 7.61 -2.40 5.08
N SER A 119 7.42 -3.49 4.34
CA SER A 119 7.33 -4.86 4.88
C SER A 119 8.49 -5.25 5.82
N TRP A 120 9.74 -5.04 5.40
CA TRP A 120 10.92 -5.40 6.19
C TRP A 120 11.08 -4.56 7.46
N GLY A 121 10.76 -3.26 7.39
CA GLY A 121 10.79 -2.36 8.54
C GLY A 121 9.75 -2.78 9.58
N CYS A 122 8.51 -2.96 9.14
CA CYS A 122 7.41 -3.43 9.99
C CYS A 122 7.71 -4.81 10.59
N ALA A 123 8.24 -5.75 9.81
CA ALA A 123 8.62 -7.07 10.32
C ALA A 123 9.71 -7.01 11.41
N ARG A 124 10.70 -6.12 11.26
CA ARG A 124 11.71 -5.88 12.31
C ARG A 124 11.11 -5.31 13.58
N GLU A 125 10.19 -4.35 13.49
CA GLU A 125 9.53 -3.79 14.67
C GLU A 125 8.63 -4.84 15.36
N VAL A 126 7.88 -5.63 14.60
CA VAL A 126 7.12 -6.79 15.12
C VAL A 126 8.04 -7.76 15.86
N PHE A 127 9.20 -8.09 15.30
CA PHE A 127 10.16 -8.99 15.94
C PHE A 127 10.70 -8.44 17.27
N LYS A 128 10.98 -7.13 17.35
CA LYS A 128 11.40 -6.49 18.61
C LYS A 128 10.30 -6.57 19.68
N LEU A 129 9.06 -6.26 19.31
CA LEU A 129 7.89 -6.35 20.19
C LEU A 129 7.68 -7.78 20.68
N ALA A 130 7.81 -8.77 19.81
CA ALA A 130 7.67 -10.19 20.16
C ALA A 130 8.74 -10.66 21.16
N ARG A 131 9.93 -10.06 21.14
CA ARG A 131 11.00 -10.34 22.09
C ARG A 131 10.93 -9.54 23.40
N GLY A 132 9.95 -8.64 23.54
CA GLY A 132 9.87 -7.72 24.67
C GLY A 132 10.98 -6.66 24.68
N CYS A 133 11.67 -6.46 23.55
CA CYS A 133 12.63 -5.38 23.37
C CYS A 133 11.88 -4.10 23.06
N HIS A 134 11.42 -3.38 24.08
CA HIS A 134 10.80 -2.08 23.87
C HIS A 134 11.86 -1.06 23.44
N PRO A 135 11.62 -0.26 22.38
CA PRO A 135 12.33 0.99 22.25
C PRO A 135 11.99 1.84 23.48
N ASP A 136 13.03 2.33 24.14
CA ASP A 136 12.98 3.14 25.35
C ASP A 136 11.86 4.20 25.22
N ARG A 137 10.73 3.98 25.92
CA ARG A 137 9.74 5.03 26.11
C ARG A 137 10.44 6.01 27.05
N ARG A 138 11.07 7.05 26.50
CA ARG A 138 11.56 8.18 27.30
C ARG A 138 10.46 8.54 28.29
N GLU A 139 10.78 8.37 29.56
CA GLU A 139 9.94 8.75 30.68
C GLU A 139 9.56 10.22 30.50
N GLY A 140 8.28 10.47 30.23
CA GLY A 140 7.70 11.79 30.44
C GLY A 140 7.72 12.05 31.94
N SER A 141 8.78 12.71 32.39
CA SER A 141 9.01 13.05 33.79
C SER A 141 7.79 13.76 34.37
N HIS A 142 7.38 13.30 35.55
CA HIS A 142 6.53 14.02 36.48
C HIS A 142 6.92 15.51 36.57
N ALA A 143 5.97 16.39 36.26
CA ALA A 143 5.88 17.71 36.88
C ALA A 143 4.59 17.74 37.71
N ARG A 144 4.67 17.14 38.90
CA ARG A 144 3.85 17.57 40.03
C ARG A 144 4.55 18.78 40.63
N THR A 145 4.03 19.97 40.38
CA THR A 145 4.33 21.14 41.21
C THR A 145 3.03 21.53 41.89
N LEU A 146 2.89 21.08 43.14
CA LEU A 146 2.07 21.75 44.13
C LEU A 146 2.95 22.87 44.71
N GLY A 147 2.44 24.09 44.62
CA GLY A 147 2.96 25.31 45.22
C GLY A 147 1.86 26.34 45.18
#